data_AF-A0A3D3P107-F1
#
_entry.id   AF-A0A3D3P107-F1
#
_cell.length_a   1.000
_cell.length_b   1.000
_cell.length_c   1.000
_cell.angle_alpha   90.00
_cell.angle_beta   90.00
_cell.angle_gamma   90.00
#
_symmetry.space_group_name_H-M   'P 1'
#
loop_
_entity.id
_entity.type
_entity.pdbx_description
1 polymer ?
#
loop_
_entity_poly.entity_id
_entity_poly.type
_entity_poly.pdbx_seq_one_letter_code
_entity_poly.pdbx_strand_id
1 'polypeptide(L)'
;MKSADSQGLGRAEKAIQVVIILSLVTFALETLPGLLPWQRRALAAFEMFSIAVFTIEYLVRLSLARPVSKYAFSFFGIVDLLAILPFYLSAGFDLRSLRAFRLLRLLRVLKLARYSRAMQRFHRAFIIAREELVLFGATA
;
A
#
# COMPACT_ATOMS: atom_id res chain seq x y z
N MET A 1 -11.93 -25.11 -16.94
CA MET A 1 -12.46 -24.22 -15.88
C MET A 1 -11.32 -23.65 -15.00
N LYS A 2 -10.27 -23.07 -15.60
CA LYS A 2 -9.11 -22.48 -14.89
C LYS A 2 -8.70 -21.10 -15.46
N SER A 3 -9.38 -20.65 -16.51
CA SER A 3 -9.05 -19.46 -17.31
C SER A 3 -9.87 -18.22 -16.97
N ALA A 4 -11.09 -18.37 -16.45
CA ALA A 4 -11.94 -17.24 -16.05
C ALA A 4 -11.45 -16.60 -14.73
N ASP A 5 -11.03 -17.43 -13.76
CA ASP A 5 -10.61 -16.99 -12.43
C ASP A 5 -9.27 -16.21 -12.47
N SER A 6 -8.33 -16.65 -13.30
CA SER A 6 -7.06 -15.94 -13.51
C SER A 6 -7.23 -14.58 -14.20
N GLN A 7 -8.27 -14.42 -15.04
CA GLN A 7 -8.58 -13.14 -15.67
C GLN A 7 -9.24 -12.16 -14.70
N GLY A 8 -10.14 -12.65 -13.84
CA GLY A 8 -10.79 -11.83 -12.80
C GLY A 8 -9.78 -11.27 -11.79
N LEU A 9 -8.86 -12.10 -11.31
CA LEU A 9 -7.82 -11.70 -10.37
C LEU A 9 -6.91 -10.60 -10.95
N GLY A 10 -6.46 -10.77 -12.20
CA GLY A 10 -5.61 -9.79 -12.87
C GLY A 10 -6.29 -8.45 -13.14
N ARG A 11 -7.62 -8.42 -13.31
CA ARG A 11 -8.38 -7.16 -13.45
C ARG A 11 -8.48 -6.42 -12.11
N ALA A 12 -8.74 -7.13 -11.02
CA ALA A 12 -8.79 -6.54 -9.69
C ALA A 12 -7.43 -5.94 -9.27
N GLU A 13 -6.34 -6.64 -9.54
CA GLU A 13 -4.98 -6.14 -9.28
C GLU A 13 -4.70 -4.83 -10.04
N LYS A 14 -5.05 -4.76 -11.32
CA LYS A 14 -4.90 -3.55 -12.13
C LYS A 14 -5.79 -2.42 -11.62
N ALA A 15 -7.03 -2.71 -11.23
CA ALA A 15 -7.93 -1.72 -10.67
C ALA A 15 -7.35 -1.10 -9.40
N ILE A 16 -6.81 -1.91 -8.49
CA ILE A 16 -6.16 -1.40 -7.28
C ILE A 16 -4.92 -0.57 -7.62
N GLN A 17 -4.10 -1.01 -8.59
CA GLN A 17 -2.95 -0.24 -9.05
C GLN A 17 -3.36 1.14 -9.57
N VAL A 18 -4.43 1.22 -10.35
CA VAL A 18 -5.00 2.49 -10.83
C VAL A 18 -5.48 3.35 -9.68
N VAL A 19 -6.18 2.77 -8.69
CA VAL A 19 -6.61 3.49 -7.48
C VAL A 19 -5.42 4.04 -6.69
N ILE A 20 -4.32 3.29 -6.59
CA ILE A 20 -3.09 3.79 -5.94
C ILE A 20 -2.54 5.00 -6.68
N ILE A 21 -2.37 4.91 -8.01
CA ILE A 21 -1.87 6.02 -8.82
C ILE A 21 -2.79 7.25 -8.69
N LEU A 22 -4.11 7.06 -8.81
CA LEU A 22 -5.08 8.14 -8.62
C LEU A 22 -4.96 8.75 -7.22
N SER A 23 -4.79 7.95 -6.18
CA SER A 23 -4.62 8.44 -4.80
C SER A 23 -3.36 9.29 -4.60
N LEU A 24 -2.29 9.01 -5.37
CA LEU A 24 -1.07 9.82 -5.37
C LEU A 24 -1.25 11.11 -6.15
N VAL A 25 -1.96 11.08 -7.28
CA VAL A 25 -2.31 12.28 -8.05
C VAL A 25 -3.21 13.20 -7.23
N THR A 26 -4.25 12.67 -6.57
CA THR A 26 -5.10 13.48 -5.69
C THR A 26 -4.30 14.06 -4.54
N PHE A 27 -3.39 13.29 -3.94
CA PHE A 27 -2.51 13.82 -2.90
C PHE A 27 -1.65 14.99 -3.42
N ALA A 28 -1.03 14.85 -4.59
CA ALA A 28 -0.24 15.93 -5.19
C ALA A 28 -1.10 17.18 -5.45
N LEU A 29 -2.30 17.00 -5.97
CA LEU A 29 -3.26 18.09 -6.18
C LEU A 29 -3.65 18.77 -4.86
N GLU A 30 -3.84 18.02 -3.77
CA GLU A 30 -4.18 18.54 -2.44
C GLU A 30 -3.08 19.46 -1.88
N THR A 31 -1.82 19.26 -2.29
CA THR A 31 -0.70 20.12 -1.87
C THR A 31 -0.66 21.48 -2.58
N LEU A 32 -1.42 21.66 -3.66
CA LEU A 32 -1.44 22.92 -4.40
C LEU A 32 -2.23 24.02 -3.65
N PRO A 33 -1.69 25.25 -3.57
CA PRO A 33 -2.45 26.41 -3.10
C PRO A 33 -3.55 26.78 -4.10
N GLY A 34 -4.63 27.42 -3.65
CA GLY A 34 -5.68 27.97 -4.53
C GLY A 34 -6.84 27.03 -4.88
N LEU A 35 -6.94 25.85 -4.25
CA LEU A 35 -8.10 24.96 -4.43
C LEU A 35 -9.40 25.56 -3.90
N LEU A 36 -10.44 25.51 -4.72
CA LEU A 36 -11.81 25.90 -4.36
C LEU A 36 -12.38 24.99 -3.26
N PRO A 37 -13.34 25.46 -2.44
CA PRO A 37 -13.91 24.66 -1.35
C PRO A 37 -14.58 23.36 -1.78
N TRP A 38 -15.14 23.30 -3.00
CA TRP A 38 -15.74 22.09 -3.55
C TRP A 38 -14.68 21.09 -4.03
N GLN A 39 -13.57 21.56 -4.60
CA GLN A 39 -12.43 20.72 -5.00
C GLN A 39 -11.82 20.06 -3.78
N ARG A 40 -11.52 20.82 -2.73
CA ARG A 40 -10.98 20.26 -1.47
C ARG A 40 -11.88 19.16 -0.89
N ARG A 41 -13.20 19.36 -0.90
CA ARG A 41 -14.17 18.35 -0.47
C ARG A 41 -14.16 17.11 -1.36
N ALA A 42 -14.11 17.28 -2.69
CA ALA A 42 -14.02 16.15 -3.62
C ALA A 42 -12.73 15.35 -3.44
N LEU A 43 -11.59 16.02 -3.29
CA LEU A 43 -10.29 15.38 -3.02
C LEU A 43 -10.30 14.63 -1.68
N ALA A 44 -10.84 15.22 -0.61
CA ALA A 44 -10.97 14.56 0.69
C ALA A 44 -11.90 13.34 0.63
N ALA A 45 -13.01 13.43 -0.11
CA ALA A 45 -13.92 12.30 -0.32
C ALA A 45 -13.23 11.16 -1.08
N PHE A 46 -12.42 11.49 -2.10
CA PHE A 46 -11.62 10.50 -2.83
C PHE A 46 -10.53 9.87 -1.96
N GLU A 47 -9.87 10.65 -1.10
CA GLU A 47 -8.92 10.12 -0.12
C GLU A 47 -9.61 9.09 0.79
N MET A 48 -10.75 9.44 1.36
CA MET A 48 -11.55 8.54 2.20
C MET A 48 -11.94 7.25 1.47
N PHE A 49 -12.42 7.38 0.23
CA PHE A 49 -12.76 6.24 -0.63
C PHE A 49 -11.55 5.32 -0.85
N SER A 50 -10.40 5.89 -1.22
CA SER A 50 -9.17 5.12 -1.49
C SER A 50 -8.69 4.36 -0.25
N ILE A 51 -8.77 4.98 0.92
CA ILE A 51 -8.39 4.34 2.19
C ILE A 51 -9.34 3.20 2.55
N ALA A 52 -10.65 3.39 2.33
CA ALA A 52 -11.63 2.32 2.53
C ALA A 52 -11.32 1.11 1.62
N VAL A 53 -11.05 1.36 0.34
CA VAL A 53 -10.65 0.31 -0.63
C VAL A 53 -9.38 -0.41 -0.16
N PHE A 54 -8.34 0.32 0.24
CA PHE A 54 -7.08 -0.29 0.70
C PHE A 54 -7.21 -1.06 2.01
N THR A 55 -8.10 -0.61 2.90
CA THR A 55 -8.41 -1.32 4.14
C THR A 55 -9.11 -2.64 3.84
N ILE A 56 -10.14 -2.62 2.99
CA ILE A 56 -10.87 -3.83 2.57
C ILE A 56 -9.92 -4.81 1.88
N GLU A 57 -9.08 -4.33 0.96
CA GLU A 57 -8.06 -5.15 0.30
C GLU A 57 -7.11 -5.82 1.29
N TYR A 58 -6.65 -5.08 2.30
CA TYR A 58 -5.78 -5.63 3.35
C TYR A 58 -6.51 -6.70 4.17
N LEU A 59 -7.75 -6.45 4.59
CA LEU A 59 -8.56 -7.40 5.36
C LEU A 59 -8.85 -8.68 4.57
N VAL A 60 -9.27 -8.57 3.31
CA VAL A 60 -9.51 -9.74 2.44
C VAL A 60 -8.25 -10.60 2.35
N ARG A 61 -7.08 -9.99 2.18
CA ARG A 61 -5.81 -10.73 2.11
C ARG A 61 -5.41 -11.35 3.42
N LEU A 62 -5.63 -10.63 4.51
CA LEU A 62 -5.39 -11.10 5.86
C LEU A 62 -6.26 -12.33 6.19
N SER A 63 -7.53 -12.33 5.76
CA SER A 63 -8.46 -13.46 5.92
C SER A 63 -8.10 -14.66 5.05
N LEU A 64 -7.56 -14.44 3.84
CA LEU A 64 -7.12 -15.52 2.96
C LEU A 64 -5.79 -16.16 3.41
N ALA A 65 -4.98 -15.44 4.19
CA ALA A 65 -3.72 -15.95 4.69
C ALA A 65 -3.89 -16.88 5.90
N ARG A 66 -3.30 -18.07 5.83
CA ARG A 66 -3.18 -19.00 6.97
C ARG A 66 -1.72 -19.39 7.18
N PRO A 67 -1.11 -19.11 8.36
CA PRO A 67 -1.64 -18.36 9.49
C PRO A 67 -1.63 -16.84 9.28
N VAL A 68 -2.62 -16.15 9.87
CA VAL A 68 -2.86 -14.71 9.72
C VAL A 68 -1.65 -13.87 10.13
N SER A 69 -1.02 -14.23 11.25
CA SER A 69 0.17 -13.54 11.79
C SER A 69 1.34 -13.54 10.81
N LYS A 70 1.56 -14.66 10.10
CA LYS A 70 2.65 -14.77 9.13
C LYS A 70 2.50 -13.79 7.97
N TYR A 71 1.26 -13.48 7.58
CA TYR A 71 1.02 -12.46 6.55
C TYR A 71 1.19 -11.05 7.11
N ALA A 72 0.66 -10.75 8.29
CA ALA A 72 0.81 -9.44 8.92
C ALA A 72 2.28 -9.03 9.10
N PHE A 73 3.16 -9.98 9.45
CA PHE A 73 4.60 -9.77 9.57
C PHE A 73 5.40 -10.02 8.28
N SER A 74 4.73 -10.33 7.16
CA SER A 74 5.39 -10.45 5.86
C SER A 74 5.71 -9.08 5.28
N PHE A 75 6.72 -8.99 4.41
CA PHE A 75 7.07 -7.76 3.72
C PHE A 75 5.87 -7.09 3.05
N PHE A 76 5.05 -7.86 2.32
CA PHE A 76 3.86 -7.33 1.65
C PHE A 76 2.71 -6.99 2.60
N GLY A 77 2.56 -7.70 3.73
CA GLY A 77 1.57 -7.36 4.75
C GLY A 77 1.92 -6.06 5.48
N ILE A 78 3.20 -5.86 5.80
CA ILE A 78 3.71 -4.61 6.38
C ILE A 78 3.51 -3.45 5.39
N VAL A 79 3.81 -3.65 4.11
CA VAL A 79 3.58 -2.63 3.07
C VAL A 79 2.09 -2.27 2.97
N ASP A 80 1.20 -3.25 2.96
CA ASP A 80 -0.25 -3.00 2.93
C ASP A 80 -0.72 -2.25 4.19
N LEU A 81 -0.19 -2.59 5.36
CA LEU A 81 -0.50 -1.90 6.63
C LEU A 81 0.00 -0.45 6.64
N LEU A 82 1.26 -0.22 6.25
CA LEU A 82 1.87 1.10 6.16
C LEU A 82 1.15 2.02 5.17
N ALA A 83 0.48 1.47 4.16
CA ALA A 83 -0.30 2.24 3.20
C ALA A 83 -1.58 2.87 3.81
N ILE A 84 -2.21 2.20 4.79
CA ILE A 84 -3.45 2.67 5.44
C ILE A 84 -3.18 3.35 6.79
N LEU A 85 -2.06 3.02 7.44
CA LEU A 85 -1.70 3.49 8.78
C LEU A 85 -1.74 5.03 8.96
N PRO A 86 -1.26 5.87 8.03
CA PRO A 86 -1.20 7.32 8.23
C PRO A 86 -2.58 7.95 8.45
N PHE A 87 -3.63 7.41 7.82
CA PHE A 87 -4.99 7.89 8.02
C PHE A 87 -5.50 7.59 9.42
N TYR A 88 -5.38 6.33 9.87
CA TYR A 88 -5.82 5.93 11.20
C TYR A 88 -5.05 6.63 12.31
N LEU A 89 -3.74 6.87 12.14
CA LEU A 89 -2.95 7.66 13.08
C LEU A 89 -3.37 9.13 13.06
N SER A 90 -3.68 9.71 11.90
CA SER A 90 -4.13 11.11 11.83
C SER A 90 -5.48 11.35 12.52
N ALA A 91 -6.32 10.31 12.65
CA ALA A 91 -7.60 10.41 13.34
C ALA A 91 -7.50 10.34 14.88
N GLY A 92 -6.45 9.71 15.41
CA GLY A 92 -6.29 9.46 16.85
C GLY A 92 -5.23 10.31 17.57
N PHE A 93 -4.41 11.08 16.86
CA PHE A 93 -3.28 11.83 17.43
C PHE A 93 -3.36 13.35 17.18
N ASP A 94 -2.67 14.11 18.02
CA ASP A 94 -2.72 15.57 18.12
C ASP A 94 -2.23 16.34 16.86
N LEU A 95 -2.69 17.58 16.69
CA LEU A 95 -2.55 18.43 15.48
C LEU A 95 -1.10 18.65 15.03
N ARG A 96 -0.14 18.59 15.97
CA ARG A 96 1.29 18.83 15.69
C ARG A 96 1.93 17.68 14.91
N SER A 97 1.48 16.45 15.13
CA SER A 97 1.96 15.24 14.46
C SER A 97 1.32 15.04 13.08
N LEU A 98 0.18 15.70 12.81
CA LEU A 98 -0.53 15.60 11.53
C LEU A 98 0.33 15.97 10.32
N ARG A 99 1.29 16.89 10.49
CA ARG A 99 2.17 17.31 9.39
C ARG A 99 3.09 16.17 8.94
N ALA A 100 3.66 15.42 9.89
CA ALA A 100 4.50 14.26 9.58
C ALA A 100 3.65 13.11 9.00
N PHE A 101 2.46 12.85 9.55
CA PHE A 101 1.54 11.84 9.02
C PHE A 101 1.10 12.13 7.58
N ARG A 102 1.00 13.41 7.19
CA ARG A 102 0.74 13.82 5.81
C ARG A 102 1.90 13.48 4.85
N LEU A 103 3.13 13.30 5.32
CA LEU A 103 4.19 12.75 4.46
C LEU A 103 4.13 11.23 4.42
N LEU A 104 3.77 10.57 5.53
CA LEU A 104 3.66 9.11 5.60
C LEU A 104 2.60 8.54 4.65
N ARG A 105 1.57 9.30 4.27
CA ARG A 105 0.64 8.86 3.22
C ARG A 105 1.33 8.56 1.89
N LEU A 106 2.52 9.12 1.60
CA LEU A 106 3.34 8.71 0.44
C LEU A 106 3.75 7.23 0.51
N LEU A 107 3.85 6.63 1.69
CA LEU A 107 4.17 5.21 1.85
C LEU A 107 3.16 4.29 1.14
N ARG A 108 1.95 4.77 0.85
CA ARG A 108 1.00 4.02 0.01
C ARG A 108 1.54 3.73 -1.40
N VAL A 109 2.53 4.50 -1.89
CA VAL A 109 3.25 4.21 -3.14
C VAL A 109 3.98 2.87 -3.08
N LEU A 110 4.43 2.44 -1.89
CA LEU A 110 5.09 1.14 -1.70
C LEU A 110 4.17 -0.01 -2.08
N LYS A 111 2.85 0.18 -2.00
CA LYS A 111 1.86 -0.80 -2.44
C LYS A 111 1.98 -1.10 -3.94
N LEU A 112 2.43 -0.14 -4.77
CA LEU A 112 2.75 -0.38 -6.20
C LEU A 112 3.88 -1.39 -6.39
N ALA A 113 4.85 -1.41 -5.47
CA ALA A 113 5.96 -2.35 -5.51
C ALA A 113 5.44 -3.79 -5.54
N ARG A 114 4.38 -4.10 -4.80
CA ARG A 114 3.75 -5.43 -4.81
C ARG A 114 3.13 -5.80 -6.17
N TYR A 115 2.51 -4.84 -6.85
CA TYR A 115 1.88 -5.07 -8.16
C TYR A 115 2.89 -5.19 -9.30
N SER A 116 4.14 -4.76 -9.06
CA SER A 116 5.23 -4.97 -9.99
C SER A 116 5.70 -6.42 -9.96
N ARG A 117 5.47 -7.14 -11.07
CA ARG A 117 6.05 -8.48 -11.29
C ARG A 117 7.59 -8.48 -11.21
N ALA A 118 8.24 -7.36 -11.51
CA ALA A 118 9.68 -7.23 -11.35
C ALA A 118 10.05 -7.29 -9.87
N MET A 119 9.37 -6.52 -9.02
CA MET A 119 9.65 -6.50 -7.58
C MET A 119 9.35 -7.84 -6.90
N GLN A 120 8.29 -8.54 -7.30
CA GLN A 120 8.01 -9.88 -6.78
C GLN A 120 9.16 -10.86 -7.11
N ARG A 121 9.74 -10.75 -8.31
CA ARG A 121 10.91 -11.54 -8.70
C ARG A 121 12.15 -11.15 -7.90
N PHE A 122 12.42 -9.86 -7.75
CA PHE A 122 13.52 -9.36 -6.92
C PHE A 122 13.40 -9.84 -5.48
N HIS A 123 12.21 -9.74 -4.88
CA HIS A 123 11.97 -10.18 -3.51
C HIS A 123 12.22 -11.69 -3.36
N ARG A 124 11.77 -12.50 -4.32
CA ARG A 124 12.04 -13.94 -4.30
C ARG A 124 13.54 -14.25 -4.45
N ALA A 125 14.23 -13.60 -5.38
CA ALA A 125 15.67 -13.74 -5.56
C ALA A 125 16.46 -13.32 -4.31
N PHE A 126 16.04 -12.22 -3.67
CA PHE A 126 16.67 -11.72 -2.44
C PHE A 126 16.50 -12.69 -1.28
N ILE A 127 15.31 -13.28 -1.10
CA ILE A 127 15.09 -14.29 -0.05
C ILE A 127 16.00 -15.50 -0.26
N ILE A 128 16.21 -15.92 -1.52
CA ILE A 128 17.13 -17.03 -1.85
C ILE A 128 18.57 -16.65 -1.54
N ALA A 129 19.03 -15.48 -1.98
CA ALA A 129 20.41 -15.02 -1.77
C ALA A 129 20.72 -14.61 -0.32
N ARG A 130 19.69 -14.35 0.52
CA ARG A 130 19.87 -13.87 1.89
C ARG A 130 20.68 -14.83 2.76
N GLU A 131 20.49 -16.14 2.61
CA GLU A 131 21.22 -17.13 3.41
C GLU A 131 22.72 -17.08 3.11
N GLU A 132 23.08 -17.01 1.82
CA GLU A 132 24.47 -16.86 1.37
C GLU A 132 25.06 -15.52 1.82
N LEU A 133 24.34 -14.41 1.65
CA LEU A 133 24.81 -13.08 2.06
C LEU A 133 25.07 -12.96 3.58
N VAL A 134 24.22 -13.57 4.41
CA VAL A 134 24.41 -13.60 5.86
C VAL A 134 25.63 -14.44 6.23
N LEU A 135 25.81 -15.59 5.58
CA LEU A 135 26.99 -16.43 5.77
C LEU A 135 28.27 -15.67 5.43
N PHE A 136 28.38 -15.15 4.20
CA PHE A 136 29.55 -14.41 3.75
C PHE A 136 29.81 -13.17 4.61
N GLY A 137 28.78 -12.38 4.92
CA GLY A 137 28.91 -11.16 5.71
C GLY A 137 29.19 -11.40 7.20
N ALA A 138 28.86 -12.57 7.76
CA ALA A 138 29.18 -12.92 9.14
C ALA A 138 30.57 -13.57 9.27
N THR A 139 31.10 -14.14 8.18
CA THR A 139 32.43 -14.77 8.15
C THR A 139 33.54 -13.88 7.56
N ALA A 140 33.20 -12.73 6.96
CA ALA A 140 34.14 -11.73 6.44
C ALA A 140 34.35 -10.59 7.44
#